data_AF-A0A6M4WYP0-F1
#
_entry.id   AF-A0A6M4WYP0-F1
#
_cell.length_a   1.000
_cell.length_b   1.000
_cell.length_c   1.000
_cell.angle_alpha   90.00
_cell.angle_beta   90.00
_cell.angle_gamma   90.00
#
_symmetry.space_group_name_H-M   'P 1'
#
loop_
_entity.id
_entity.type
_entity.pdbx_description
1 polymer ?
#
loop_
_entity_poly.entity_id
_entity_poly.type
_entity_poly.pdbx_seq_one_letter_code
_entity_poly.pdbx_strand_id
1 'polypeptide(L)'
;MLHEVTEDGGLGFCHPVVPGLLPPGYHGPLVVAVDSNVLIDLQQHGAALMNDEPLPDRVAADVAYADELSGLVDLLNLWLLRDIRFVVTPRSKADAKKVTERFLERRLPSINAVADSLAFQVGNWSVPAPSHGPSPTPVGEVTGLPDGADRDLVLEAQAVGAHVFLTRDRLVLERAELAGPPMALLPPQGLAADLLAAGVQPLLGGTCDGDGCPYRDWGLPAPDMGKWGGLLSVLE
;
A
#
# COMPACT_ATOMS: atom_id res chain seq x y z
N MET A 1 -1.92 -11.98 12.44
CA MET A 1 -0.68 -11.25 12.12
C MET A 1 -0.90 -9.99 11.29
N LEU A 2 -1.50 -10.00 10.07
CA LEU A 2 -1.68 -8.77 9.26
C LEU A 2 -2.40 -7.61 9.97
N HIS A 3 -3.33 -7.89 10.87
CA HIS A 3 -4.06 -6.86 11.64
C HIS A 3 -3.61 -6.74 13.10
N GLU A 4 -2.62 -7.54 13.52
CA GLU A 4 -2.13 -7.50 14.90
C GLU A 4 -1.17 -6.33 15.08
N VAL A 5 -1.32 -5.62 16.19
CA VAL A 5 -0.49 -4.46 16.52
C VAL A 5 0.88 -4.92 17.00
N THR A 6 1.94 -4.31 16.48
CA THR A 6 3.34 -4.66 16.79
C THR A 6 4.16 -3.42 17.08
N GLU A 7 5.03 -3.46 18.09
CA GLU A 7 5.89 -2.33 18.48
C GLU A 7 6.74 -1.80 17.29
N ASP A 8 7.31 -2.72 16.51
CA ASP A 8 8.14 -2.41 15.35
C ASP A 8 7.35 -1.78 14.18
N GLY A 9 6.02 -1.91 14.16
CA GLY A 9 5.18 -1.38 13.08
C GLY A 9 5.11 0.15 13.05
N GLY A 10 5.35 0.79 14.20
CA GLY A 10 5.11 2.23 14.41
C GLY A 10 3.66 2.53 14.82
N LEU A 11 3.27 3.80 14.73
CA LEU A 11 1.92 4.23 15.11
C LEU A 11 0.91 3.80 14.05
N GLY A 12 -0.10 3.03 14.46
CA GLY A 12 -1.21 2.62 13.59
C GLY A 12 -2.34 3.63 13.55
N PHE A 13 -3.55 3.14 13.31
CA PHE A 13 -4.72 3.95 12.97
C PHE A 13 -5.95 3.51 13.75
N CYS A 14 -6.88 4.44 13.97
CA CYS A 14 -8.11 4.21 14.69
C CYS A 14 -9.31 4.58 13.81
N HIS A 15 -10.30 3.68 13.75
CA HIS A 15 -11.53 3.88 12.99
C HIS A 15 -12.22 5.23 13.25
N PRO A 16 -12.33 5.73 14.50
CA PRO A 16 -12.95 7.03 14.75
C PRO A 16 -12.30 8.22 14.01
N VAL A 17 -11.03 8.10 13.61
CA VAL A 17 -10.27 9.16 12.93
C VAL A 17 -10.30 8.99 11.41
N VAL A 18 -10.26 7.74 10.93
CA VAL A 18 -10.29 7.39 9.50
C VAL A 18 -11.43 6.40 9.19
N PRO A 19 -12.70 6.78 9.44
CA PRO A 19 -13.84 5.86 9.37
C PRO A 19 -14.15 5.36 7.96
N GLY A 20 -13.73 6.10 6.93
CA GLY A 20 -13.88 5.68 5.53
C GLY A 20 -12.91 4.57 5.10
N LEU A 21 -11.83 4.34 5.87
CA LEU A 21 -10.78 3.39 5.53
C LEU A 21 -10.83 2.11 6.38
N LEU A 22 -11.29 2.21 7.63
CA LEU A 22 -11.21 1.11 8.59
C LEU A 22 -12.61 0.59 8.97
N PRO A 23 -12.74 -0.68 9.40
CA PRO A 23 -14.01 -1.18 9.90
C PRO A 23 -14.37 -0.56 11.27
N PRO A 24 -15.67 -0.50 11.63
CA PRO A 24 -16.12 0.07 12.90
C PRO A 24 -15.44 -0.58 14.12
N GLY A 25 -14.91 0.27 15.00
CA GLY A 25 -14.25 -0.15 16.24
C GLY A 25 -12.83 -0.71 16.06
N TYR A 26 -12.26 -0.63 14.86
CA TYR A 26 -10.91 -1.11 14.60
C TYR A 26 -9.84 -0.14 15.11
N HIS A 27 -8.81 -0.70 15.74
CA HIS A 27 -7.58 -0.02 16.13
C HIS A 27 -6.40 -0.90 15.74
N GLY A 28 -5.56 -0.44 14.83
CA GLY A 28 -4.48 -1.27 14.34
C GLY A 28 -3.77 -0.73 13.09
N PRO A 29 -2.97 -1.57 12.43
CA PRO A 29 -2.30 -1.21 11.18
C PRO A 29 -3.29 -0.89 10.06
N LEU A 30 -2.86 -0.08 9.09
CA LEU A 30 -3.53 0.08 7.80
C LEU A 30 -2.96 -0.94 6.82
N VAL A 31 -3.76 -1.95 6.45
CA VAL A 31 -3.38 -2.95 5.45
C VAL A 31 -3.81 -2.48 4.07
N VAL A 32 -2.86 -2.32 3.15
CA VAL A 32 -3.12 -1.81 1.80
C VAL A 32 -2.54 -2.74 0.76
N ALA A 33 -3.41 -3.35 -0.04
CA ALA A 33 -3.03 -4.17 -1.17
C ALA A 33 -2.65 -3.28 -2.36
N VAL A 34 -1.54 -3.61 -3.03
CA VAL A 34 -0.97 -2.78 -4.09
C VAL A 34 -1.23 -3.43 -5.44
N ASP A 35 -1.82 -2.68 -6.37
CA ASP A 35 -2.00 -3.09 -7.76
C ASP A 35 -0.66 -3.12 -8.51
N SER A 36 -0.61 -3.94 -9.56
CA SER A 36 0.48 -4.03 -10.53
C SER A 36 0.91 -2.68 -11.12
N ASN A 37 -0.02 -1.76 -11.42
CA ASN A 37 0.33 -0.45 -11.99
C ASN A 37 1.12 0.42 -11.00
N VAL A 38 0.74 0.45 -9.72
CA VAL A 38 1.47 1.16 -8.66
C VAL A 38 2.86 0.54 -8.45
N LEU A 39 2.97 -0.79 -8.52
CA LEU A 39 4.28 -1.46 -8.42
C LEU A 39 5.21 -1.10 -9.57
N ILE A 40 4.66 -0.97 -10.78
CA ILE A 40 5.42 -0.53 -11.95
C ILE A 40 5.89 0.91 -11.76
N ASP A 41 5.06 1.80 -11.21
CA ASP A 41 5.45 3.19 -10.94
C ASP A 41 6.58 3.27 -9.92
N LEU A 42 6.49 2.51 -8.82
CA LEU A 42 7.56 2.40 -7.83
C LEU A 42 8.86 1.92 -8.47
N GLN A 43 8.79 0.93 -9.36
CA GLN A 43 9.97 0.43 -10.06
C GLN A 43 10.57 1.47 -11.01
N GLN A 44 9.74 2.20 -11.75
CA GLN A 44 10.19 3.13 -12.79
C GLN A 44 10.64 4.48 -12.25
N HIS A 45 10.00 4.95 -11.18
CA HIS A 45 10.12 6.32 -10.69
C HIS A 45 10.53 6.40 -9.22
N GLY A 46 10.46 5.31 -8.46
CA GLY A 46 10.71 5.32 -7.02
C GLY A 46 12.05 5.95 -6.63
N ALA A 47 13.13 5.70 -7.38
CA ALA A 47 14.44 6.27 -7.07
C ALA A 47 14.45 7.80 -7.25
N ALA A 48 13.90 8.27 -8.38
CA ALA A 48 13.82 9.70 -8.65
C ALA A 48 12.92 10.41 -7.61
N LEU A 49 11.79 9.78 -7.29
CA LEU A 49 10.82 10.28 -6.32
C LEU A 49 11.40 10.40 -4.90
N MET A 50 12.20 9.43 -4.45
CA MET A 50 12.78 9.44 -3.10
C MET A 50 14.00 10.37 -2.97
N ASN A 51 14.73 10.60 -4.06
CA ASN A 51 15.93 11.45 -4.08
C ASN A 51 15.64 12.90 -4.45
N ASP A 52 14.36 13.29 -4.58
CA ASP A 52 13.93 14.61 -5.07
C ASP A 52 14.55 14.97 -6.44
N GLU A 53 14.70 13.95 -7.30
CA GLU A 53 15.21 14.10 -8.65
C GLU A 53 14.08 14.43 -9.63
N PRO A 54 14.36 15.18 -10.71
CA PRO A 54 13.35 15.53 -11.69
C PRO A 54 12.82 14.28 -12.41
N LEU A 55 11.49 14.16 -12.47
CA LEU A 55 10.82 13.15 -13.29
C LEU A 55 11.06 13.43 -14.79
N PRO A 56 11.00 12.40 -15.65
CA PRO A 56 11.11 12.59 -17.10
C PRO A 56 10.08 13.61 -17.61
N ASP A 57 10.46 14.49 -18.56
CA ASP A 57 9.60 15.57 -19.07
C ASP A 57 8.18 15.12 -19.46
N ARG A 58 8.06 13.92 -20.03
CA ARG A 58 6.75 13.35 -20.42
C ARG A 58 5.85 13.03 -19.22
N VAL A 59 6.45 12.59 -18.11
CA VAL A 59 5.74 12.32 -16.85
C VAL A 59 5.40 13.64 -16.19
N ALA A 60 6.36 14.57 -16.11
CA ALA A 60 6.16 15.89 -15.51
C ALA A 60 5.12 16.75 -16.24
N ALA A 61 4.94 16.55 -17.55
CA ALA A 61 3.92 17.25 -18.35
C ALA A 61 2.49 16.74 -18.09
N ASP A 62 2.32 15.52 -17.58
CA ASP A 62 1.02 14.98 -17.19
C ASP A 62 0.77 15.28 -15.71
N VAL A 63 0.10 16.40 -15.45
CA VAL A 63 -0.16 16.90 -14.09
C VAL A 63 -0.93 15.87 -13.26
N ALA A 64 -1.93 15.21 -13.83
CA ALA A 64 -2.73 14.25 -13.10
C ALA A 64 -1.91 13.03 -12.69
N TYR A 65 -1.04 12.54 -13.59
CA TYR A 65 -0.16 11.43 -13.26
C TYR A 65 0.95 11.84 -12.27
N ALA A 66 1.51 13.05 -12.42
CA ALA A 66 2.48 13.59 -11.47
C ALA A 66 1.89 13.74 -10.06
N ASP A 67 0.63 14.16 -9.93
CA ASP A 67 -0.08 14.22 -8.66
C ASP A 67 -0.22 12.82 -8.03
N GLU A 68 -0.52 11.78 -8.82
CA GLU A 68 -0.56 10.40 -8.31
C GLU A 68 0.81 9.91 -7.81
N LEU A 69 1.90 10.26 -8.50
CA LEU A 69 3.25 9.93 -8.04
C LEU A 69 3.62 10.71 -6.77
N SER A 70 3.16 11.95 -6.63
CA SER A 70 3.32 12.73 -5.39
C SER A 70 2.61 12.04 -4.22
N GLY A 71 1.36 11.61 -4.42
CA GLY A 71 0.60 10.87 -3.41
C GLY A 71 1.28 9.57 -3.00
N LEU A 72 1.88 8.86 -3.95
CA LEU A 72 2.66 7.67 -3.67
C LEU A 72 3.88 7.96 -2.79
N VAL A 73 4.58 9.07 -3.01
CA VAL A 73 5.69 9.53 -2.15
C VAL A 73 5.21 9.84 -0.74
N ASP A 74 4.09 10.56 -0.60
CA ASP A 74 3.51 10.87 0.71
C ASP A 74 3.16 9.59 1.48
N LEU A 75 2.60 8.59 0.80
CA LEU A 75 2.31 7.29 1.40
C LEU A 75 3.56 6.54 1.84
N LEU A 76 4.62 6.53 1.02
CA LEU A 76 5.90 5.92 1.40
C LEU A 76 6.53 6.63 2.61
N ASN A 77 6.50 7.97 2.64
CA ASN A 77 7.00 8.76 3.76
C ASN A 77 6.23 8.48 5.06
N LEU A 78 4.90 8.34 4.98
CA LEU A 78 4.09 7.90 6.11
C LEU A 78 4.45 6.48 6.54
N TRP A 79 4.58 5.55 5.59
CA TRP A 79 4.90 4.14 5.86
C TRP A 79 6.20 3.94 6.65
N LEU A 80 7.19 4.81 6.46
CA LEU A 80 8.46 4.76 7.20
C LEU A 80 8.30 4.96 8.71
N LEU A 81 7.23 5.64 9.16
CA LEU A 81 7.00 5.99 10.57
C LEU A 81 5.67 5.45 11.13
N ARG A 82 4.76 5.03 10.25
CA ARG A 82 3.42 4.53 10.58
C ARG A 82 3.28 3.05 10.28
N ASP A 83 2.36 2.39 10.98
CA ASP A 83 2.04 0.98 10.79
C ASP A 83 1.12 0.79 9.56
N ILE A 84 1.69 1.07 8.39
CA ILE A 84 1.13 0.78 7.08
C ILE A 84 1.74 -0.53 6.58
N ARG A 85 0.90 -1.44 6.13
CA ARG A 85 1.30 -2.77 5.67
C ARG A 85 0.94 -2.92 4.22
N PHE A 86 1.91 -2.62 3.36
CA PHE A 86 1.75 -2.83 1.93
C PHE A 86 1.78 -4.33 1.62
N VAL A 87 0.75 -4.80 0.92
CA VAL A 87 0.61 -6.19 0.52
C VAL A 87 0.66 -6.26 -0.99
N VAL A 88 1.70 -6.89 -1.51
CA VAL A 88 1.74 -7.28 -2.92
C VAL A 88 1.09 -8.67 -3.02
N THR A 89 -0.04 -8.77 -3.73
CA THR A 89 -0.68 -10.09 -3.93
C THR A 89 0.09 -10.90 -4.99
N PRO A 90 -0.06 -12.24 -5.01
CA PRO A 90 0.57 -13.09 -6.03
C PRO A 90 0.26 -12.63 -7.45
N ARG A 91 -0.98 -12.20 -7.72
CA ARG A 91 -1.37 -11.74 -9.05
C ARG A 91 -0.83 -10.37 -9.40
N SER A 92 -0.84 -9.40 -8.48
CA SER A 92 -0.20 -8.08 -8.70
C SER A 92 1.27 -8.26 -9.09
N LYS A 93 1.99 -9.17 -8.40
CA LYS A 93 3.38 -9.53 -8.70
C LYS A 93 3.53 -10.17 -10.08
N ALA A 94 2.66 -11.12 -10.43
CA ALA A 94 2.72 -11.82 -11.71
C ALA A 94 2.44 -10.89 -12.89
N ASP A 95 1.48 -9.99 -12.78
CA ASP A 95 1.10 -9.07 -13.85
C ASP A 95 2.13 -7.94 -14.02
N ALA A 96 2.65 -7.39 -12.93
CA ALA A 96 3.77 -6.43 -13.00
C ALA A 96 5.01 -7.03 -13.67
N LYS A 97 5.34 -8.32 -13.40
CA LYS A 97 6.44 -9.02 -14.09
C LYS A 97 6.24 -9.12 -15.61
N LYS A 98 5.06 -9.53 -16.08
CA LYS A 98 4.79 -9.66 -17.52
C LYS A 98 4.99 -8.35 -18.27
N VAL A 99 4.53 -7.24 -17.67
CA VAL A 99 4.70 -5.92 -18.26
C VAL A 99 6.17 -5.54 -18.24
N THR A 100 6.85 -5.66 -17.11
CA THR A 100 8.25 -5.26 -16.99
C THR A 100 9.21 -6.09 -17.83
N GLU A 101 9.03 -7.40 -17.96
CA GLU A 101 9.82 -8.26 -18.87
C GLU A 101 9.72 -7.78 -20.33
N ARG A 102 8.57 -7.22 -20.74
CA ARG A 102 8.39 -6.64 -22.07
C ARG A 102 9.15 -5.31 -22.25
N PHE A 103 9.49 -4.64 -21.16
CA PHE A 103 10.16 -3.33 -21.14
C PHE A 103 11.63 -3.40 -20.68
N LEU A 104 12.10 -4.50 -20.08
CA LEU A 104 13.42 -4.63 -19.48
C LEU A 104 14.47 -5.21 -20.43
N GLU A 105 15.05 -4.34 -21.26
CA GLU A 105 16.43 -4.48 -21.75
C GLU A 105 17.46 -3.75 -20.87
N ARG A 106 17.06 -3.05 -19.79
CA ARG A 106 18.00 -2.30 -18.94
C ARG A 106 17.66 -2.31 -17.44
N ARG A 107 18.69 -2.65 -16.64
CA ARG A 107 18.98 -2.39 -15.22
C ARG A 107 17.97 -1.52 -14.43
N LEU A 108 16.74 -1.97 -14.24
CA LEU A 108 15.84 -1.47 -13.20
C LEU A 108 15.73 -2.50 -12.07
N PRO A 109 15.37 -2.07 -10.85
CA PRO A 109 15.18 -2.97 -9.72
C PRO A 109 14.14 -4.03 -10.04
N SER A 110 14.34 -5.29 -9.64
CA SER A 110 13.35 -6.32 -9.95
C SER A 110 12.06 -6.09 -9.17
N ILE A 111 10.88 -6.36 -9.78
CA ILE A 111 9.58 -6.33 -9.08
C ILE A 111 9.57 -7.21 -7.82
N ASN A 112 10.37 -8.27 -7.78
CA ASN A 112 10.56 -9.05 -6.57
C ASN A 112 11.17 -8.21 -5.46
N ALA A 113 12.25 -7.48 -5.75
CA ALA A 113 12.94 -6.66 -4.75
C ALA A 113 12.02 -5.54 -4.23
N VAL A 114 11.28 -4.86 -5.11
CA VAL A 114 10.25 -3.87 -4.69
C VAL A 114 9.21 -4.50 -3.77
N ALA A 115 8.63 -5.64 -4.19
CA ALA A 115 7.61 -6.33 -3.41
C ALA A 115 8.14 -6.84 -2.05
N ASP A 116 9.37 -7.33 -2.03
CA ASP A 116 10.03 -7.84 -0.82
C ASP A 116 10.36 -6.70 0.14
N SER A 117 10.78 -5.54 -0.37
CA SER A 117 11.01 -4.34 0.45
C SER A 117 9.73 -3.74 1.02
N LEU A 118 8.64 -3.70 0.24
CA LEU A 118 7.33 -3.28 0.76
C LEU A 118 6.79 -4.25 1.82
N ALA A 119 7.12 -5.54 1.69
CA ALA A 119 6.76 -6.56 2.65
C ALA A 119 7.72 -6.69 3.84
N PHE A 120 8.86 -5.98 3.83
CA PHE A 120 9.88 -6.06 4.87
C PHE A 120 9.44 -5.30 6.13
N GLN A 121 9.38 -6.00 7.26
CA GLN A 121 9.14 -5.45 8.61
C GLN A 121 10.01 -6.23 9.61
N VAL A 122 10.71 -5.55 10.53
CA VAL A 122 11.76 -6.10 11.43
C VAL A 122 11.24 -7.13 12.43
N GLY A 123 9.95 -7.15 12.73
CA GLY A 123 9.36 -8.16 13.61
C GLY A 123 9.49 -9.58 13.04
N ASN A 124 9.58 -10.60 13.90
CA ASN A 124 9.60 -12.02 13.49
C ASN A 124 8.21 -12.47 12.98
N TRP A 125 7.86 -12.00 11.79
CA TRP A 125 6.74 -12.49 11.00
C TRP A 125 7.21 -13.74 10.26
N SER A 126 7.30 -14.86 10.98
CA SER A 126 7.56 -16.18 10.37
C SER A 126 6.53 -16.63 9.32
N VAL A 127 5.62 -15.74 8.90
CA VAL A 127 4.70 -15.91 7.79
C VAL A 127 5.29 -15.24 6.54
N PRO A 128 5.44 -15.98 5.44
CA PRO A 128 5.84 -15.40 4.16
C PRO A 128 4.97 -14.19 3.80
N ALA A 129 5.56 -13.16 3.21
CA ALA A 129 4.80 -12.11 2.55
C ALA A 129 3.67 -12.74 1.70
N PRO A 130 2.43 -12.21 1.71
CA PRO A 130 1.33 -12.81 0.93
C PRO A 130 1.68 -13.06 -0.54
N SER A 131 2.61 -12.27 -1.10
CA SER A 131 3.22 -12.42 -2.43
C SER A 131 3.95 -13.74 -2.70
N HIS A 132 4.30 -14.50 -1.67
CA HIS A 132 5.02 -15.78 -1.74
C HIS A 132 4.12 -17.01 -1.55
N GLY A 133 2.85 -16.78 -1.18
CA GLY A 133 1.86 -17.84 -1.03
C GLY A 133 1.08 -18.12 -2.32
N PRO A 134 0.27 -19.20 -2.34
CA PRO A 134 -0.76 -19.36 -3.37
C PRO A 134 -1.77 -18.21 -3.30
N SER A 135 -2.45 -17.93 -4.42
CA SER A 135 -3.57 -16.98 -4.43
C SER A 135 -4.59 -17.38 -3.36
N PRO A 136 -5.02 -16.42 -2.52
CA PRO A 136 -5.97 -16.70 -1.46
C PRO A 136 -7.34 -17.06 -2.06
N THR A 137 -8.13 -17.83 -1.31
CA THR A 137 -9.52 -18.12 -1.72
C THR A 137 -10.33 -16.82 -1.67
N PRO A 138 -11.02 -16.43 -2.75
CA PRO A 138 -11.81 -15.20 -2.77
C PRO A 138 -12.82 -15.15 -1.62
N VAL A 139 -12.93 -13.98 -1.00
CA VAL A 139 -13.96 -13.68 -0.01
C VAL A 139 -14.73 -12.45 -0.48
N GLY A 140 -16.04 -12.56 -0.56
CA GLY A 140 -16.88 -11.51 -1.14
C GLY A 140 -17.08 -11.66 -2.66
N GLU A 141 -17.62 -10.60 -3.26
CA GLU A 141 -17.95 -10.54 -4.68
C GLU A 141 -17.60 -9.16 -5.24
N VAL A 142 -17.16 -9.14 -6.50
CA VAL A 142 -16.94 -7.91 -7.26
C VAL A 142 -17.86 -7.92 -8.47
N THR A 143 -18.69 -6.88 -8.57
CA THR A 143 -19.58 -6.59 -9.71
C THR A 143 -19.11 -5.34 -10.47
N GLY A 144 -19.65 -5.11 -11.67
CA GLY A 144 -19.29 -3.99 -12.54
C GLY A 144 -17.98 -4.13 -13.33
N LEU A 145 -17.11 -5.05 -12.93
CA LEU A 145 -15.94 -5.49 -13.69
C LEU A 145 -16.23 -6.75 -14.51
N PRO A 146 -15.68 -6.87 -15.74
CA PRO A 146 -15.74 -8.14 -16.47
C PRO A 146 -14.90 -9.21 -15.76
N ASP A 147 -15.25 -10.48 -15.98
CA ASP A 147 -14.39 -11.60 -15.55
C ASP A 147 -13.00 -11.44 -16.18
N GLY A 148 -11.96 -11.41 -15.36
CA GLY A 148 -10.61 -11.11 -15.82
C GLY A 148 -9.64 -10.68 -14.72
N ALA A 149 -8.47 -10.21 -15.16
CA ALA A 149 -7.36 -9.86 -14.28
C ALA A 149 -7.73 -8.80 -13.23
N ASP A 150 -8.37 -7.70 -13.63
CA ASP A 150 -8.71 -6.60 -12.74
C ASP A 150 -9.68 -7.05 -11.64
N ARG A 151 -10.70 -7.83 -12.00
CA ARG A 151 -11.66 -8.41 -11.05
C ARG A 151 -10.95 -9.33 -10.05
N ASP A 152 -10.06 -10.17 -10.54
CA ASP A 152 -9.34 -11.13 -9.70
C ASP A 152 -8.33 -10.45 -8.77
N LEU A 153 -7.68 -9.36 -9.19
CA LEU A 153 -6.79 -8.55 -8.34
C LEU A 153 -7.56 -7.96 -7.14
N VAL A 154 -8.74 -7.41 -7.39
CA VAL A 154 -9.61 -6.86 -6.34
C VAL A 154 -10.10 -7.96 -5.40
N LEU A 155 -10.49 -9.13 -5.92
CA LEU A 155 -10.89 -10.29 -5.10
C LEU A 155 -9.74 -10.81 -4.23
N GLU A 156 -8.50 -10.85 -4.74
CA GLU A 156 -7.34 -11.22 -3.94
C GLU A 156 -7.08 -10.21 -2.81
N ALA A 157 -7.26 -8.91 -3.08
CA ALA A 157 -7.13 -7.86 -2.06
C ALA A 157 -8.17 -8.01 -0.93
N GLN A 158 -9.43 -8.33 -1.26
CA GLN A 158 -10.44 -8.65 -0.25
C GLN A 158 -10.07 -9.91 0.54
N ALA A 159 -9.56 -10.94 -0.13
CA ALA A 159 -9.21 -12.23 0.47
C ALA A 159 -8.03 -12.16 1.46
N VAL A 160 -7.09 -11.23 1.26
CA VAL A 160 -6.03 -10.95 2.25
C VAL A 160 -6.49 -10.06 3.40
N GLY A 161 -7.72 -9.55 3.37
CA GLY A 161 -8.26 -8.64 4.36
C GLY A 161 -7.73 -7.21 4.23
N ALA A 162 -7.38 -6.75 3.03
CA ALA A 162 -6.91 -5.38 2.85
C ALA A 162 -8.02 -4.37 3.19
N HIS A 163 -7.63 -3.27 3.83
CA HIS A 163 -8.51 -2.13 4.06
C HIS A 163 -8.61 -1.24 2.82
N VAL A 164 -7.54 -1.20 2.02
CA VAL A 164 -7.48 -0.42 0.79
C VAL A 164 -6.86 -1.27 -0.32
N PHE A 165 -7.45 -1.24 -1.51
CA PHE A 165 -6.79 -1.65 -2.76
C PHE A 165 -6.33 -0.39 -3.49
N LEU A 166 -5.01 -0.23 -3.58
CA LEU A 166 -4.34 0.94 -4.14
C LEU A 166 -4.11 0.75 -5.63
N THR A 167 -4.83 1.50 -6.47
CA THR A 167 -4.80 1.36 -7.93
C THR A 167 -5.01 2.69 -8.63
N ARG A 168 -4.36 2.87 -9.78
CA ARG A 168 -4.65 3.98 -10.71
C ARG A 168 -5.59 3.60 -11.85
N ASP A 169 -6.07 2.36 -11.88
CA ASP A 169 -6.97 1.91 -12.94
C ASP A 169 -8.34 2.58 -12.80
N ARG A 170 -8.63 3.50 -13.72
CA ARG A 170 -9.89 4.25 -13.72
C ARG A 170 -11.11 3.35 -13.88
N LEU A 171 -11.01 2.26 -14.62
CA LEU A 171 -12.12 1.34 -14.79
C LEU A 171 -12.41 0.61 -13.48
N VAL A 172 -11.38 0.22 -12.72
CA VAL A 172 -11.55 -0.33 -11.37
C VAL A 172 -12.16 0.72 -10.45
N LEU A 173 -11.59 1.92 -10.38
CA LEU A 173 -12.07 3.00 -9.50
C LEU A 173 -13.51 3.44 -9.79
N GLU A 174 -13.91 3.49 -11.06
CA GLU A 174 -15.21 4.02 -11.47
C GLU A 174 -16.32 2.95 -11.54
N ARG A 175 -15.99 1.67 -11.72
CA ARG A 175 -16.99 0.61 -11.99
C ARG A 175 -17.04 -0.52 -10.99
N ALA A 176 -15.98 -0.75 -10.22
CA ALA A 176 -15.96 -1.89 -9.31
C ALA A 176 -16.92 -1.63 -8.14
N GLU A 177 -17.81 -2.56 -7.93
CA GLU A 177 -18.72 -2.60 -6.80
C GLU A 177 -18.37 -3.82 -5.94
N LEU A 178 -18.17 -3.60 -4.64
CA LEU A 178 -17.68 -4.62 -3.72
C LEU A 178 -18.80 -5.09 -2.79
N ALA A 179 -18.93 -6.40 -2.64
CA ALA A 179 -19.67 -7.04 -1.56
C ALA A 179 -18.72 -7.91 -0.73
N GLY A 180 -18.96 -8.01 0.58
CA GLY A 180 -18.11 -8.78 1.50
C GLY A 180 -17.35 -7.89 2.50
N PRO A 181 -16.10 -8.23 2.88
CA PRO A 181 -15.32 -7.43 3.80
C PRO A 181 -15.12 -5.99 3.29
N PRO A 182 -15.18 -4.99 4.18
CA PRO A 182 -15.04 -3.59 3.79
C PRO A 182 -13.62 -3.32 3.29
N MET A 183 -13.52 -2.73 2.10
CA MET A 183 -12.28 -2.33 1.48
C MET A 183 -12.54 -1.09 0.61
N ALA A 184 -11.69 -0.08 0.71
CA ALA A 184 -11.74 1.10 -0.15
C ALA A 184 -10.93 0.85 -1.45
N LEU A 185 -11.42 1.37 -2.57
CA LEU A 185 -10.67 1.41 -3.83
C LEU A 185 -10.18 2.85 -4.02
N LEU A 186 -8.87 3.07 -3.95
CA LEU A 186 -8.32 4.43 -3.96
C LEU A 186 -7.07 4.52 -4.84
N PRO A 187 -6.88 5.63 -5.56
CA PRO A 187 -5.60 5.95 -6.14
C PRO A 187 -4.62 6.47 -5.06
N PRO A 188 -3.30 6.43 -5.31
CA PRO A 188 -2.29 6.91 -4.36
C PRO A 188 -2.58 8.30 -3.79
N GLN A 189 -2.90 9.28 -4.64
CA GLN A 189 -3.22 10.63 -4.18
C GLN A 189 -4.50 10.68 -3.35
N GLY A 190 -5.49 9.86 -3.68
CA GLY A 190 -6.74 9.75 -2.91
C GLY A 190 -6.49 9.28 -1.49
N LEU A 191 -5.72 8.20 -1.31
CA LEU A 191 -5.39 7.68 0.02
C LEU A 191 -4.52 8.68 0.82
N ALA A 192 -3.52 9.30 0.18
CA ALA A 192 -2.69 10.30 0.84
C ALA A 192 -3.52 11.49 1.33
N ALA A 193 -4.43 11.99 0.49
CA ALA A 193 -5.32 13.09 0.82
C ALA A 193 -6.28 12.75 1.97
N ASP A 194 -6.87 11.55 1.97
CA ASP A 194 -7.76 11.09 3.04
C ASP A 194 -7.03 11.02 4.39
N LEU A 195 -5.81 10.48 4.41
CA LEU A 195 -4.98 10.43 5.62
C LEU A 195 -4.61 11.85 6.10
N LEU A 196 -4.18 12.72 5.19
CA LEU A 196 -3.86 14.11 5.52
C LEU A 196 -5.07 14.87 6.06
N ALA A 197 -6.24 14.72 5.44
CA ALA A 197 -7.48 15.35 5.87
C ALA A 197 -7.94 14.87 7.25
N ALA A 198 -7.63 13.61 7.59
CA ALA A 198 -7.81 13.05 8.93
C ALA A 198 -6.73 13.50 9.95
N GLY A 199 -5.83 14.40 9.55
CA GLY A 199 -4.75 14.93 10.40
C GLY A 199 -3.61 13.95 10.62
N VAL A 200 -3.52 12.87 9.84
CA VAL A 200 -2.43 11.91 9.92
C VAL A 200 -1.14 12.56 9.41
N GLN A 201 -0.12 12.52 10.26
CA GLN A 201 1.25 12.91 9.94
C GLN A 201 2.19 11.78 10.41
N PRO A 202 3.47 11.81 10.01
CA PRO A 202 4.39 10.72 10.34
C PRO A 202 4.50 10.43 11.85
N LEU A 203 4.36 11.44 12.70
CA LEU A 203 4.47 11.31 14.17
C LEU A 203 3.19 11.68 14.95
N LEU A 204 2.13 12.14 14.26
CA LEU A 204 0.95 12.71 14.91
C LEU A 204 -0.34 12.27 14.19
N GLY A 205 -1.47 12.35 14.90
CA GLY A 205 -2.79 12.06 14.34
C GLY A 205 -3.01 10.58 13.98
N GLY A 206 -4.21 10.28 13.46
CA GLY A 206 -4.62 8.92 13.09
C GLY A 206 -4.98 7.99 14.27
N THR A 207 -4.63 8.36 15.50
CA THR A 207 -4.94 7.61 16.73
C THR A 207 -6.07 8.29 17.51
N CYS A 208 -6.75 7.54 18.38
CA CYS A 208 -7.78 8.09 19.27
C CYS A 208 -7.44 7.83 20.74
N ASP A 209 -7.97 8.67 21.63
CA ASP A 209 -7.78 8.54 23.09
C ASP A 209 -8.78 7.59 23.76
N GLY A 210 -9.56 6.83 22.98
CA GLY A 210 -10.58 5.92 23.48
C GLY A 210 -10.04 4.72 24.25
N ASP A 211 -10.86 4.17 25.15
CA ASP A 211 -10.56 2.93 25.86
C ASP A 211 -10.34 1.78 24.86
N GLY A 212 -9.17 1.14 24.94
CA GLY A 212 -8.79 0.04 24.04
C GLY A 212 -7.92 0.45 22.84
N CYS A 213 -7.60 1.73 22.66
CA CYS A 213 -6.59 2.14 21.69
C CYS A 213 -5.18 1.69 22.16
N PRO A 214 -4.52 0.76 21.45
CA PRO A 214 -3.22 0.24 21.88
C PRO A 214 -2.10 1.27 21.75
N TYR A 215 -2.34 2.35 20.98
CA TYR A 215 -1.35 3.39 20.70
C TYR A 215 -1.36 4.54 21.71
N ARG A 216 -2.25 4.53 22.70
CA ARG A 216 -2.41 5.63 23.67
C ARG A 216 -1.16 5.84 24.54
N ASP A 217 -0.56 4.74 24.97
CA ASP A 217 0.62 4.75 25.85
C ASP A 217 1.91 4.42 25.10
N TRP A 218 1.86 4.41 23.76
CA TRP A 218 3.00 4.09 22.92
C TRP A 218 4.05 5.20 23.04
N GLY A 219 5.25 4.85 23.50
CA GLY A 219 6.37 5.78 23.62
C GLY A 219 6.82 6.34 22.26
N LEU A 220 7.83 7.22 22.28
CA LEU A 220 8.44 7.78 21.06
C LEU A 220 8.66 6.66 20.03
N PRO A 221 7.99 6.71 18.86
CA PRO A 221 8.07 5.63 17.89
C PRO A 221 9.51 5.51 17.43
N ALA A 222 10.13 4.35 17.67
CA ALA A 222 11.36 3.98 17.00
C ALA A 222 10.92 3.34 15.66
N PRO A 223 10.97 4.06 14.53
CA PRO A 223 10.63 3.46 13.25
C PRO A 223 11.50 2.24 12.98
N ASP A 224 10.90 1.27 12.33
CA ASP A 224 11.60 0.15 11.74
C ASP A 224 12.66 0.66 10.74
N MET A 225 13.93 0.67 11.15
CA MET A 225 15.07 1.04 10.30
C MET A 225 15.31 0.06 9.14
N GLY A 226 14.73 -1.13 9.19
CA GLY A 226 14.81 -2.12 8.14
C GLY A 226 13.92 -1.78 6.93
N LYS A 227 12.81 -1.04 7.12
CA LYS A 227 12.04 -0.45 6.00
C LYS A 227 12.92 0.44 5.13
N TRP A 228 13.81 1.22 5.75
CA TRP A 228 14.78 2.07 5.05
C TRP A 228 15.82 1.24 4.30
N GLY A 229 16.37 0.20 4.93
CA GLY A 229 17.36 -0.68 4.29
C GLY A 229 16.79 -1.40 3.06
N GLY A 230 15.57 -1.93 3.16
CA GLY A 230 14.86 -2.53 2.04
C GLY A 230 14.59 -1.53 0.92
N LEU A 231 14.03 -0.36 1.24
CA LEU A 231 13.72 0.67 0.26
C LEU A 231 14.98 1.17 -0.47
N LEU A 232 16.03 1.53 0.27
CA LEU A 232 17.28 2.03 -0.32
C LEU A 232 17.97 0.98 -1.20
N SER A 233 17.99 -0.29 -0.79
CA SER A 233 18.62 -1.37 -1.58
C SER A 233 17.93 -1.64 -2.93
N VAL A 234 16.67 -1.21 -3.06
CA VAL A 234 15.89 -1.35 -4.29
C VAL A 234 16.02 -0.11 -5.16
N LEU A 235 16.44 1.04 -4.63
CA LEU A 235 16.45 2.30 -5.37
C LEU A 235 17.87 2.75 -5.81
N GLU A 236 18.91 2.01 -5.42
CA GLU A 236 20.29 2.09 -5.93
C GLU A 236 20.50 1.28 -7.22
#